data_AF-A0A2D4G036-F1
#
_entry.id   AF-A0A2D4G036-F1
#
_cell.length_a   1.000
_cell.length_b   1.000
_cell.length_c   1.000
_cell.angle_alpha   90.00
_cell.angle_beta   90.00
_cell.angle_gamma   90.00
#
_symmetry.space_group_name_H-M   'P 1'
#
loop_
_entity.id
_entity.type
_entity.pdbx_description
1 polymer ?
#
loop_
_entity_poly.entity_id
_entity_poly.type
_entity_poly.pdbx_seq_one_letter_code
_entity_poly.pdbx_strand_id
1 'polypeptide(L)'
;HMMLLKEQYGKQVIVNLLRSKGGEEVLSRAFKKLLWASSHAVDTPMVNFDYHHFAKDGKLENLLGPQLKLHWEELGIFTKDENATSRQQIGTIRMNCLDCLNRTNTVQTFIALEILQTQLESLGLNSKP
;
A
#
# COMPACT_ATOMS: atom_id res chain seq x y z
N HIS A 1 -8.54 2.23 -16.70
CA HIS A 1 -7.34 2.23 -15.82
C HIS A 1 -7.41 1.16 -14.74
N MET A 2 -8.27 1.28 -13.73
CA MET A 2 -8.33 0.30 -12.62
C MET A 2 -8.55 -1.15 -13.07
N MET A 3 -9.39 -1.38 -14.09
CA MET A 3 -9.58 -2.70 -14.70
C MET A 3 -8.25 -3.35 -15.15
N LEU A 4 -7.41 -2.60 -15.89
CA LEU A 4 -6.12 -3.09 -16.38
C LEU A 4 -5.15 -3.41 -15.23
N LEU A 5 -5.12 -2.57 -14.18
CA LEU A 5 -4.31 -2.84 -13.00
C LEU A 5 -4.74 -4.13 -12.31
N LYS A 6 -6.06 -4.36 -12.21
CA LYS A 6 -6.60 -5.57 -11.59
C LYS A 6 -6.33 -6.82 -12.41
N GLU A 7 -6.39 -6.72 -13.72
CA GLU A 7 -6.04 -7.82 -14.63
C GLU A 7 -4.56 -8.21 -14.51
N GLN A 8 -3.66 -7.22 -14.39
CA GLN A 8 -2.22 -7.47 -14.33
C GLN A 8 -1.71 -7.84 -12.94
N TYR A 9 -2.25 -7.21 -11.89
CA TYR A 9 -1.69 -7.24 -10.55
C TYR A 9 -2.67 -7.71 -9.47
N GLY A 10 -3.91 -8.05 -9.84
CA GLY A 10 -4.92 -8.50 -8.90
C GLY A 10 -5.50 -7.36 -8.04
N LYS A 11 -5.86 -7.67 -6.79
CA LYS A 11 -6.50 -6.72 -5.87
C LYS A 11 -5.70 -5.42 -5.73
N GLN A 12 -6.38 -4.29 -5.60
CA GLN A 12 -5.73 -2.98 -5.54
C GLN A 12 -6.09 -2.29 -4.23
N VAL A 13 -5.07 -1.79 -3.52
CA VAL A 13 -5.24 -0.92 -2.35
C VAL A 13 -4.57 0.41 -2.67
N ILE A 14 -5.31 1.51 -2.57
CA ILE A 14 -4.79 2.83 -2.92
C ILE A 14 -4.33 3.54 -1.66
N VAL A 15 -3.09 4.01 -1.65
CA VAL A 15 -2.55 4.88 -0.60
C VAL A 15 -2.36 6.27 -1.18
N ASN A 16 -3.15 7.23 -0.70
CA ASN A 16 -3.16 8.59 -1.18
C ASN A 16 -2.41 9.50 -0.21
N LEU A 17 -1.24 10.00 -0.61
CA LEU A 17 -0.31 10.79 0.20
C LEU A 17 -0.52 12.31 0.08
N LEU A 18 -1.59 12.72 -0.59
CA LEU A 18 -1.95 14.10 -0.84
C LEU A 18 -2.42 14.79 0.45
N ARG A 19 -2.09 16.07 0.58
CA ARG A 19 -2.54 16.93 1.67
C ARG A 19 -4.06 17.03 1.70
N SER A 20 -4.59 17.20 2.90
CA SER A 20 -6.00 17.50 3.14
C SER A 20 -6.28 19.02 3.10
N LYS A 21 -5.44 19.78 2.40
CA LYS A 21 -5.60 21.24 2.22
C LYS A 21 -5.08 21.71 0.86
N GLY A 22 -5.63 22.81 0.37
CA GLY A 22 -5.18 23.49 -0.84
C GLY A 22 -5.43 22.66 -2.12
N GLY A 23 -4.59 22.86 -3.14
CA GLY A 23 -4.77 22.19 -4.44
C GLY A 23 -4.73 20.66 -4.38
N GLU A 24 -3.88 20.08 -3.53
CA GLU A 24 -3.80 18.63 -3.33
C GLU A 24 -5.12 18.04 -2.77
N GLU A 25 -5.88 18.81 -1.97
CA GLU A 25 -7.18 18.39 -1.45
C GLU A 25 -8.24 18.28 -2.56
N VAL A 26 -8.23 19.22 -3.50
CA VAL A 26 -9.14 19.21 -4.66
C VAL A 26 -8.90 17.93 -5.48
N LEU A 27 -7.64 17.60 -5.75
CA LEU A 27 -7.26 16.37 -6.46
C LEU A 27 -7.65 15.11 -5.68
N SER A 28 -7.38 15.09 -4.37
CA SER A 28 -7.73 14.00 -3.47
C SER A 28 -9.24 13.72 -3.47
N ARG A 29 -10.07 14.76 -3.36
CA ARG A 29 -11.54 14.65 -3.40
C ARG A 29 -12.04 14.22 -4.78
N ALA A 30 -11.48 14.77 -5.86
CA ALA A 30 -11.84 14.39 -7.21
C ALA A 30 -11.56 12.90 -7.48
N PHE A 31 -10.36 12.44 -7.11
CA PHE A 31 -9.98 11.04 -7.25
C PHE A 31 -10.91 10.11 -6.44
N LYS A 32 -11.16 10.45 -5.17
CA LYS A 32 -12.07 9.69 -4.31
C LYS A 32 -13.49 9.62 -4.87
N LYS A 33 -14.02 10.75 -5.36
CA LYS A 33 -15.35 10.80 -5.99
C LYS A 33 -15.43 9.91 -7.22
N LEU A 34 -14.42 9.94 -8.09
CA LEU A 34 -14.37 9.10 -9.28
C LEU A 34 -14.25 7.61 -8.93
N LEU A 35 -13.43 7.25 -7.94
CA LEU A 35 -13.31 5.88 -7.47
C LEU A 35 -14.65 5.37 -6.91
N TRP A 36 -15.32 6.16 -6.08
CA TRP A 36 -16.62 5.82 -5.49
C TRP A 36 -17.75 5.72 -6.51
N ALA A 37 -17.73 6.53 -7.57
CA ALA A 37 -18.70 6.45 -8.65
C ALA A 37 -18.43 5.29 -9.63
N SER A 38 -17.31 4.58 -9.49
CA SER A 38 -16.94 3.47 -10.36
C SER A 38 -17.41 2.12 -9.82
N SER A 39 -17.43 1.10 -10.69
CA SER A 39 -17.69 -0.29 -10.31
C SER A 39 -16.62 -0.90 -9.39
N HIS A 40 -15.52 -0.18 -9.14
CA HIS A 40 -14.41 -0.63 -8.30
C HIS A 40 -14.48 -0.10 -6.85
N ALA A 41 -15.51 0.67 -6.51
CA ALA A 41 -15.63 1.28 -5.19
C ALA A 41 -15.65 0.26 -4.04
N VAL A 42 -16.22 -0.92 -4.29
CA VAL A 42 -16.43 -1.96 -3.27
C VAL A 42 -15.14 -2.73 -2.96
N ASP A 43 -14.28 -2.93 -3.96
CA ASP A 43 -13.15 -3.86 -3.91
C ASP A 43 -11.79 -3.16 -4.13
N THR A 44 -11.74 -1.83 -4.02
CA THR A 44 -10.51 -1.04 -4.09
C THR A 44 -10.50 -0.02 -2.97
N PRO A 45 -10.08 -0.42 -1.76
CA PRO A 45 -9.99 0.49 -0.63
C PRO A 45 -8.99 1.62 -0.92
N MET A 46 -9.29 2.80 -0.39
CA MET A 46 -8.45 3.98 -0.48
C MET A 46 -8.14 4.50 0.92
N VAL A 47 -6.86 4.47 1.29
CA VAL A 47 -6.31 5.02 2.52
C VAL A 47 -5.78 6.42 2.23
N ASN A 48 -6.38 7.43 2.84
CA ASN A 48 -5.92 8.82 2.75
C ASN A 48 -4.97 9.09 3.92
N PHE A 49 -3.71 9.37 3.61
CA PHE A 49 -2.67 9.66 4.59
C PHE A 49 -2.00 10.99 4.23
N ASP A 50 -2.34 12.07 4.94
CA ASP A 50 -1.68 13.36 4.73
C ASP A 50 -0.23 13.30 5.21
N TYR A 51 0.68 12.94 4.30
CA TYR A 51 2.09 12.72 4.61
C TYR A 51 2.73 13.96 5.25
N HIS A 52 2.33 15.17 4.86
CA HIS A 52 2.91 16.39 5.42
C HIS A 52 2.52 16.62 6.88
N HIS A 53 1.34 16.16 7.27
CA HIS A 53 0.87 16.24 8.63
C HIS A 53 1.41 15.10 9.49
N PHE A 54 1.49 13.88 8.91
CA PHE A 54 1.72 12.65 9.68
C PHE A 54 3.10 12.00 9.51
N ALA A 55 3.95 12.42 8.57
CA ALA A 55 5.26 11.76 8.39
C ALA A 55 6.35 12.24 9.38
N LYS A 56 6.06 13.27 10.18
CA LYS A 56 7.00 13.74 11.21
C LYS A 56 6.94 12.83 12.44
N ASP A 57 8.09 12.59 13.06
CA ASP A 57 8.24 12.00 14.40
C ASP A 57 7.79 10.53 14.56
N GLY A 58 8.13 9.63 13.63
CA GLY A 58 7.84 8.19 13.78
C GLY A 58 6.35 7.82 13.71
N LYS A 59 5.51 8.78 13.29
CA LYS A 59 4.07 8.59 13.14
C LYS A 59 3.69 7.78 11.90
N LEU A 60 4.60 7.62 10.92
CA LEU A 60 4.34 6.78 9.75
C LEU A 60 4.05 5.33 10.16
N GLU A 61 4.94 4.72 10.92
CA GLU A 61 4.82 3.34 11.40
C GLU A 61 3.56 3.18 12.27
N ASN A 62 3.37 4.08 13.23
CA ASN A 62 2.28 4.00 14.22
C ASN A 62 0.89 4.33 13.65
N LEU A 63 0.80 5.13 12.58
CA LEU A 63 -0.49 5.56 12.03
C LEU A 63 -0.83 4.85 10.71
N LEU A 64 0.14 4.71 9.80
CA LEU A 64 -0.10 4.10 8.50
C LEU A 64 0.00 2.57 8.57
N GLY A 65 0.93 2.03 9.36
CA GLY A 65 1.12 0.60 9.52
C GLY A 65 -0.18 -0.14 9.89
N PRO A 66 -0.86 0.23 10.98
CA PRO A 66 -2.11 -0.42 11.38
C PRO A 66 -3.23 -0.33 10.33
N GLN A 67 -3.29 0.75 9.55
CA GLN A 67 -4.28 0.92 8.49
C GLN A 67 -4.02 0.01 7.29
N LEU A 68 -2.76 -0.34 7.02
CA LEU A 68 -2.36 -1.14 5.87
C LEU A 68 -2.11 -2.62 6.21
N LYS A 69 -2.01 -2.97 7.49
CA LYS A 69 -1.68 -4.33 7.92
C LYS A 69 -2.57 -5.40 7.32
N LEU A 70 -3.89 -5.25 7.52
CA LEU A 70 -4.87 -6.19 6.98
C LEU A 70 -4.85 -6.24 5.44
N HIS A 71 -4.50 -5.11 4.81
CA HIS A 71 -4.43 -5.03 3.36
C HIS A 71 -3.25 -5.81 2.80
N TRP A 72 -2.01 -5.56 3.24
CA TRP A 72 -0.87 -6.31 2.68
C TRP A 72 -0.87 -7.80 3.07
N GLU A 73 -1.49 -8.17 4.20
CA GLU A 73 -1.74 -9.58 4.55
C GLU A 73 -2.70 -10.22 3.52
N GLU A 74 -3.76 -9.52 3.14
CA GLU A 74 -4.72 -9.97 2.12
C GLU A 74 -4.12 -10.01 0.70
N LEU A 75 -3.31 -9.01 0.33
CA LEU A 75 -2.65 -8.97 -0.98
C LEU A 75 -1.62 -10.10 -1.13
N GLY A 76 -1.10 -10.61 -0.02
CA GLY A 76 -0.13 -11.69 0.01
C GLY A 76 1.25 -11.27 -0.49
N ILE A 77 2.18 -12.21 -0.33
CA ILE A 77 3.57 -12.07 -0.76
C ILE A 77 3.93 -13.24 -1.65
N PHE A 78 4.77 -13.00 -2.64
CA PHE A 78 5.37 -14.09 -3.39
C PHE A 78 6.57 -14.63 -2.64
N THR A 79 6.56 -15.93 -2.34
CA THR A 79 7.71 -16.68 -1.83
C THR A 79 7.73 -18.07 -2.43
N LYS A 80 8.92 -18.57 -2.77
CA LYS A 80 9.11 -19.89 -3.36
C LYS A 80 10.30 -20.56 -2.69
N ASP A 81 10.02 -21.69 -2.06
CA ASP A 81 11.00 -22.64 -1.57
C ASP A 81 11.02 -23.82 -2.55
N GLU A 82 12.17 -24.45 -2.74
CA GLU A 82 12.31 -25.67 -3.54
C GLU A 82 11.49 -26.83 -2.94
N ASN A 83 11.31 -26.83 -1.62
CA ASN A 83 10.70 -27.93 -0.86
C ASN A 83 9.27 -27.62 -0.38
N ALA A 84 8.73 -26.43 -0.61
CA ALA A 84 7.41 -26.02 -0.14
C ALA A 84 6.54 -25.39 -1.24
N THR A 85 5.23 -25.33 -0.99
CA THR A 85 4.28 -24.70 -1.93
C THR A 85 4.56 -23.20 -2.02
N SER A 86 4.70 -22.68 -3.25
CA SER A 86 4.91 -21.26 -3.47
C SER A 86 3.71 -20.44 -2.97
N ARG A 87 3.97 -19.37 -2.23
CA ARG A 87 2.97 -18.33 -1.94
C ARG A 87 2.90 -17.38 -3.13
N GLN A 88 1.71 -16.88 -3.42
CA GLN A 88 1.47 -15.98 -4.55
C GLN A 88 1.03 -14.61 -4.02
N GLN A 89 1.55 -13.56 -4.65
CA GLN A 89 1.01 -12.22 -4.49
C GLN A 89 -0.22 -12.08 -5.39
N ILE A 90 -1.35 -11.70 -4.80
CA ILE A 90 -2.65 -11.59 -5.48
C ILE A 90 -3.15 -10.14 -5.56
N GLY A 91 -2.30 -9.18 -5.22
CA GLY A 91 -2.65 -7.77 -5.21
C GLY A 91 -1.47 -6.83 -4.97
N THR A 92 -1.70 -5.54 -5.19
CA THR A 92 -0.69 -4.49 -5.01
C THR A 92 -1.21 -3.26 -4.28
N ILE A 93 -0.29 -2.55 -3.63
CA ILE A 93 -0.51 -1.21 -3.08
C ILE A 93 -0.10 -0.17 -4.12
N ARG A 94 -1.05 0.66 -4.54
CA ARG A 94 -0.83 1.78 -5.47
C ARG A 94 -0.74 3.09 -4.69
N MET A 95 0.40 3.78 -4.80
CA MET A 95 0.55 5.09 -4.19
C MET A 95 0.16 6.22 -5.13
N ASN A 96 -0.49 7.25 -4.58
CA ASN A 96 -0.76 8.51 -5.24
C ASN A 96 -0.08 9.65 -4.46
N CYS A 97 0.73 10.46 -5.13
CA CYS A 97 1.44 11.62 -4.57
C CYS A 97 1.68 12.62 -5.71
N LEU A 98 1.58 13.92 -5.44
CA LEU A 98 1.86 14.97 -6.43
C LEU A 98 3.33 15.39 -6.33
N ASP A 99 4.14 15.01 -7.33
CA ASP A 99 5.54 15.42 -7.54
C ASP A 99 6.47 15.27 -6.33
N CYS A 100 6.64 14.03 -5.87
CA CYS A 100 7.28 13.75 -4.58
C CYS A 100 7.85 12.34 -4.49
N LEU A 101 8.83 12.05 -5.33
CA LEU A 101 9.57 10.79 -5.29
C LEU A 101 10.04 10.44 -3.86
N ASN A 102 10.48 11.43 -3.08
CA ASN A 102 10.89 11.21 -1.69
C ASN A 102 9.76 10.69 -0.80
N ARG A 103 8.55 11.28 -0.89
CA ARG A 103 7.40 10.88 -0.06
C ARG A 103 6.98 9.45 -0.39
N THR A 104 6.90 9.12 -1.69
CA THR A 104 6.55 7.75 -2.12
C THR A 104 7.62 6.76 -1.71
N ASN A 105 8.91 7.09 -1.89
CA ASN A 105 10.00 6.20 -1.52
C ASN A 105 10.00 5.91 -0.02
N THR A 106 9.81 6.92 0.84
CA THR A 106 9.74 6.69 2.29
C THR A 106 8.64 5.70 2.67
N VAL A 107 7.43 5.89 2.13
CA VAL A 107 6.31 4.98 2.44
C VAL A 107 6.53 3.60 1.82
N GLN A 108 7.07 3.52 0.60
CA GLN A 108 7.36 2.25 -0.06
C GLN A 108 8.41 1.45 0.69
N THR A 109 9.49 2.10 1.15
CA THR A 109 10.52 1.46 1.97
C THR A 109 9.95 0.95 3.29
N PHE A 110 9.10 1.74 3.97
CA PHE A 110 8.42 1.28 5.18
C PHE A 110 7.61 0.00 4.92
N ILE A 111 6.74 0.01 3.91
CA ILE A 111 5.94 -1.16 3.54
C ILE A 111 6.81 -2.36 3.16
N ALA A 112 7.89 -2.12 2.40
CA ALA A 112 8.80 -3.18 1.99
C ALA A 112 9.51 -3.83 3.19
N LEU A 113 9.86 -3.06 4.22
CA LEU A 113 10.47 -3.59 5.44
C LEU A 113 9.48 -4.43 6.27
N GLU A 114 8.21 -4.02 6.36
CA GLU A 114 7.14 -4.83 6.99
C GLU A 114 6.91 -6.15 6.25
N ILE A 115 6.84 -6.09 4.91
CA ILE A 115 6.68 -7.26 4.04
C ILE A 115 7.90 -8.18 4.12
N LEU A 116 9.11 -7.63 4.17
CA LEU A 116 10.36 -8.39 4.23
C LEU A 116 10.41 -9.29 5.46
N GLN A 117 9.96 -8.81 6.62
CA GLN A 117 9.88 -9.64 7.83
C GLN A 117 9.00 -10.86 7.60
N THR A 118 7.83 -10.68 7.00
CA THR A 118 6.90 -11.77 6.66
C THR A 118 7.51 -12.74 5.63
N GLN A 119 8.27 -12.23 4.65
CA GLN A 119 8.99 -13.05 3.69
C GLN A 119 10.05 -13.92 4.37
N LEU A 120 10.89 -13.33 5.22
CA LEU A 120 11.94 -14.06 5.97
C LEU A 120 11.33 -15.13 6.88
N GLU A 121 10.24 -14.83 7.57
CA GLU A 121 9.50 -15.81 8.38
C GLU A 121 8.99 -16.98 7.54
N SER A 122 8.41 -16.70 6.38
CA SER A 122 7.88 -17.75 5.50
C SER A 122 8.96 -18.68 4.93
N LEU A 123 10.21 -18.22 4.88
CA LEU A 123 11.39 -18.97 4.44
C LEU A 123 12.15 -19.62 5.61
N GLY A 124 11.68 -19.46 6.85
CA GLY A 124 12.39 -19.95 8.04
C GLY A 124 13.70 -19.22 8.35
N LEU A 125 13.91 -18.02 7.77
CA LEU A 125 15.11 -17.21 7.92
C LEU A 125 15.00 -16.16 9.04
N ASN A 126 13.84 -16.06 9.69
CA ASN A 126 13.63 -15.13 10.81
C ASN A 126 14.10 -15.67 12.17
N SER A 127 14.97 -16.69 12.19
CA SER A 127 15.71 -17.01 13.39
C SER A 127 16.61 -15.83 13.72
N LYS A 128 16.29 -15.09 14.79
CA LYS A 128 17.27 -14.21 15.42
C LYS A 128 18.54 -15.03 15.69
N PRO A 129 19.75 -14.46 15.58
CA PRO A 129 20.86 -15.00 16.33
C PRO A 129 20.54 -15.03 17.83
#